data_AF-A0A968FV06-F1
#
_entry.id   AF-A0A968FV06-F1
#
_cell.length_a   1.000
_cell.length_b   1.000
_cell.length_c   1.000
_cell.angle_alpha   90.00
_cell.angle_beta   90.00
_cell.angle_gamma   90.00
#
_symmetry.space_group_name_H-M   'P 1'
#
loop_
_entity.id
_entity.type
_entity.pdbx_description
1 polymer ?
#
loop_
_entity_poly.entity_id
_entity_poly.type
_entity_poly.pdbx_seq_one_letter_code
_entity_poly.pdbx_strand_id
1 'polypeptide(L)'
;TGAATPKYWEDTHFNGPEKPVVGVTWKEAEAYCNWAGKRLPTEQEWEKAARGKEGRLYPWGNKVNPTRANVRGLDDGARYTSKV
;
A
#
# COMPACT_ATOMS: atom_id res chain seq x y z
N THR A 1 -4.68 24.13 5.62
CA THR A 1 -4.10 23.76 4.31
C THR A 1 -5.08 23.90 3.15
N GLY A 2 -6.39 24.10 3.34
CA GLY A 2 -7.32 24.48 2.25
C GLY A 2 -7.46 23.47 1.10
N ALA A 3 -6.83 22.30 1.21
CA ALA A 3 -6.93 21.22 0.26
C ALA A 3 -8.32 20.58 0.36
N ALA A 4 -8.86 20.17 -0.79
CA ALA A 4 -10.11 19.43 -0.85
C ALA A 4 -10.00 18.12 -0.04
N THR A 5 -11.11 17.70 0.55
CA THR A 5 -11.19 16.42 1.26
C THR A 5 -10.82 15.27 0.32
N PRO A 6 -9.94 14.33 0.74
CA PRO A 6 -9.55 13.19 -0.08
C PRO A 6 -10.75 12.34 -0.52
N LYS A 7 -10.62 11.71 -1.70
CA LYS A 7 -11.71 11.00 -2.41
C LYS A 7 -12.40 9.86 -1.63
N TYR A 8 -11.88 9.43 -0.49
CA TYR A 8 -12.41 8.32 0.33
C TYR A 8 -12.39 8.61 1.84
N TRP A 9 -12.31 9.88 2.23
CA TRP A 9 -12.12 10.26 3.64
C TRP A 9 -13.25 9.79 4.56
N GLU A 10 -14.49 9.81 4.10
CA GLU A 10 -15.65 9.38 4.92
C GLU A 10 -15.95 7.87 4.77
N ASP A 11 -15.23 7.15 3.91
CA ASP A 11 -15.49 5.73 3.66
C ASP A 11 -14.64 4.84 4.59
N THR A 12 -15.28 4.29 5.62
CA THR A 12 -14.64 3.40 6.62
C THR A 12 -14.03 2.11 6.04
N HIS A 13 -14.42 1.70 4.83
CA HIS A 13 -13.76 0.58 4.15
C HIS A 13 -12.30 0.91 3.80
N PHE A 14 -12.02 2.19 3.58
CA PHE A 14 -10.77 2.74 3.08
C PHE A 14 -10.06 3.65 4.09
N ASN A 15 -10.80 4.26 5.02
CA ASN A 15 -10.27 5.14 6.05
C ASN A 15 -10.34 4.47 7.44
N GLY A 16 -9.18 4.25 8.05
CA GLY A 16 -9.04 3.69 9.40
C GLY A 16 -7.59 3.74 9.88
N PRO A 17 -7.35 3.73 11.20
CA PRO A 17 -6.01 3.95 11.77
C PRO A 17 -4.98 2.89 11.38
N GLU A 18 -5.42 1.66 11.10
CA GLU A 18 -4.58 0.54 10.65
C GLU A 18 -4.79 0.22 9.17
N LYS A 19 -5.30 1.15 8.36
CA LYS A 19 -5.53 0.93 6.93
C LYS A 19 -4.55 1.77 6.09
N PRO A 20 -4.18 1.30 4.89
CA PRO A 20 -3.43 2.14 3.98
C PRO A 20 -4.29 3.33 3.54
N VAL A 21 -3.72 4.53 3.54
CA VAL A 21 -4.39 5.72 2.98
C VAL A 21 -4.55 5.52 1.47
N VAL A 22 -5.74 5.83 0.95
CA VAL A 22 -6.08 5.72 -0.48
C VAL A 22 -6.60 7.05 -1.04
N GLY A 23 -6.71 7.13 -2.36
CA GLY A 23 -7.19 8.34 -3.04
C GLY A 23 -6.19 9.49 -3.05
N VAL A 24 -4.90 9.18 -2.83
CA VAL A 24 -3.79 10.13 -2.92
C VAL A 24 -3.17 10.07 -4.32
N THR A 25 -2.79 11.24 -4.82
CA THR A 25 -1.99 11.41 -6.03
C THR A 25 -0.51 11.16 -5.75
N TRP A 26 0.27 10.93 -6.80
CA TRP A 26 1.72 10.78 -6.68
C TRP A 26 2.38 12.01 -6.03
N LYS A 27 1.91 13.22 -6.36
CA LYS A 27 2.42 14.49 -5.79
C LYS A 27 2.12 14.61 -4.29
N GLU A 28 0.95 14.16 -3.85
CA GLU A 28 0.59 14.15 -2.43
C GLU A 28 1.43 13.13 -1.65
N ALA A 29 1.67 11.95 -2.24
CA ALA A 29 2.55 10.95 -1.66
C ALA A 29 4.00 11.47 -1.53
N GLU A 30 4.52 12.14 -2.57
CA GLU A 30 5.84 12.77 -2.54
C GLU A 30 5.92 13.87 -1.48
N ALA A 31 4.93 14.77 -1.43
CA ALA A 31 4.86 15.84 -0.43
C ALA A 31 4.83 15.28 1.00
N TYR A 32 4.08 14.19 1.24
CA TYR A 32 4.04 13.51 2.53
C TYR A 32 5.41 12.90 2.89
N CYS A 33 6.05 12.20 1.96
CA CYS A 33 7.39 11.65 2.19
C CYS A 33 8.39 12.75 2.56
N ASN A 34 8.39 13.88 1.83
CA ASN A 34 9.27 15.01 2.10
C ASN A 34 9.00 15.63 3.47
N TRP A 35 7.73 15.84 3.82
CA TRP A 35 7.33 16.31 5.16
C TRP A 35 7.84 15.37 6.27
N ALA A 36 7.80 14.06 6.03
CA ALA A 36 8.30 13.05 6.96
C ALA A 36 9.84 12.89 6.96
N GLY A 37 10.59 13.72 6.22
CA GLY A 37 12.04 13.61 6.08
C GLY A 37 12.51 12.38 5.28
N LYS A 38 11.65 11.87 4.39
CA LYS A 38 11.87 10.70 3.53
C LYS A 38 11.71 11.07 2.05
N ARG A 39 11.72 10.07 1.17
CA ARG A 39 11.34 10.18 -0.25
C ARG A 39 10.59 8.94 -0.69
N LEU A 40 9.91 9.02 -1.83
CA LEU A 40 9.41 7.83 -2.50
C LEU A 40 10.57 6.92 -2.94
N PRO A 41 10.39 5.59 -2.90
CA PRO A 41 11.38 4.66 -3.44
C PRO A 41 11.47 4.80 -4.96
N THR A 42 12.63 4.52 -5.52
CA THR A 42 12.72 4.23 -6.96
C THR A 42 12.08 2.88 -7.26
N GLU A 43 11.78 2.63 -8.54
CA GLU A 43 11.27 1.32 -8.98
C GLU A 43 12.22 0.18 -8.58
N GLN A 44 13.53 0.37 -8.76
CA GLN A 44 14.54 -0.64 -8.44
C GLN A 44 14.62 -0.90 -6.93
N GLU A 45 14.50 0.13 -6.10
CA GLU A 45 14.45 -0.02 -4.65
C GLU A 45 13.19 -0.77 -4.21
N TRP A 46 12.05 -0.42 -4.81
CA TRP A 46 10.76 -1.06 -4.52
C TRP A 46 10.78 -2.53 -4.89
N GLU A 47 11.26 -2.89 -6.09
CA GLU A 47 11.37 -4.28 -6.53
C GLU A 47 12.36 -5.06 -5.65
N LYS A 48 13.52 -4.47 -5.33
CA LYS A 48 14.52 -5.12 -4.49
C LYS A 48 13.98 -5.44 -3.10
N ALA A 49 13.24 -4.50 -2.51
CA ALA A 49 12.58 -4.69 -1.23
C ALA A 49 11.50 -5.80 -1.30
N ALA A 50 10.69 -5.81 -2.37
CA ALA A 50 9.59 -6.76 -2.53
C ALA A 50 10.07 -8.20 -2.82
N ARG A 51 10.99 -8.40 -3.76
CA ARG A 51 11.40 -9.73 -4.25
C ARG A 51 12.48 -10.39 -3.37
N GLY A 52 13.19 -9.59 -2.58
CA GLY A 52 14.33 -10.03 -1.79
C GLY A 52 15.56 -10.37 -2.64
N LYS A 53 16.54 -11.06 -2.04
CA LYS A 53 17.84 -11.31 -2.69
C LYS A 53 17.76 -12.26 -3.89
N GLU A 54 16.84 -13.22 -3.85
CA GLU A 54 16.74 -14.33 -4.81
C GLU A 54 15.84 -14.04 -6.02
N GLY A 55 15.25 -12.83 -6.13
CA GLY A 55 14.43 -12.47 -7.29
C GLY A 55 13.15 -13.30 -7.43
N ARG A 56 12.54 -13.70 -6.30
CA ARG A 56 11.34 -14.56 -6.26
C ARG A 56 10.16 -13.95 -7.02
N LEU A 57 9.23 -14.80 -7.48
CA LEU A 57 8.02 -14.37 -8.20
C LEU A 57 7.08 -13.57 -7.29
N TYR A 58 6.91 -14.01 -6.05
CA TYR A 58 6.19 -13.29 -4.99
C TYR A 58 7.15 -13.02 -3.82
N PRO A 59 6.86 -12.03 -2.96
CA PRO A 59 7.69 -11.75 -1.77
C PRO A 59 7.93 -12.96 -0.87
N TRP A 60 6.99 -13.91 -0.87
CA TRP A 60 7.04 -15.13 -0.05
C TRP A 60 7.53 -16.39 -0.77
N GLY A 61 7.83 -16.35 -2.07
CA GLY A 61 8.23 -17.55 -2.81
C GLY A 61 7.69 -17.59 -4.24
N ASN A 62 7.79 -18.76 -4.86
CA ASN A 62 7.41 -18.96 -6.26
C ASN A 62 6.02 -19.61 -6.44
N LYS A 63 5.30 -19.84 -5.33
CA LYS A 63 3.92 -20.34 -5.35
C LYS A 63 2.97 -19.26 -4.87
N VAL A 64 1.81 -19.15 -5.52
CA VAL A 64 0.74 -18.27 -5.07
C VAL A 64 0.29 -18.70 -3.67
N ASN A 65 0.08 -17.71 -2.79
CA ASN A 65 -0.51 -17.94 -1.49
C ASN A 65 -1.50 -16.79 -1.21
N PRO A 66 -2.82 -17.05 -1.28
CA PRO A 66 -3.82 -15.99 -1.15
C PRO A 66 -4.00 -15.50 0.30
N THR A 67 -3.43 -16.17 1.30
CA THR A 67 -3.43 -15.68 2.69
C THR A 67 -2.30 -14.68 2.98
N ARG A 68 -1.43 -14.40 2.00
CA ARG A 68 -0.27 -13.50 2.13
C ARG A 68 -0.42 -12.18 1.38
N ALA A 69 -1.55 -11.98 0.72
CA ALA A 69 -1.92 -10.71 0.11
C ALA A 69 -3.44 -10.60 0.07
N ASN A 70 -3.95 -9.37 0.12
CA ASN A 70 -5.38 -9.14 -0.04
C ASN A 70 -5.80 -9.38 -1.51
N VAL A 71 -6.39 -10.54 -1.76
CA VAL A 71 -6.94 -10.96 -3.06
C VAL A 71 -8.46 -10.95 -3.05
N ARG A 72 -9.06 -9.81 -2.67
CA ARG A 72 -10.52 -9.56 -2.57
C ARG A 72 -11.22 -10.29 -1.41
N GLY A 73 -10.54 -10.51 -0.30
CA GLY A 73 -11.18 -11.04 0.91
C GLY A 73 -11.57 -12.52 0.86
N LEU A 74 -11.20 -13.26 -0.21
CA LEU A 74 -11.57 -14.68 -0.34
C LEU A 74 -10.91 -15.55 0.73
N ASP A 75 -9.68 -15.22 1.12
CA ASP A 75 -8.88 -16.04 2.04
C ASP A 75 -8.35 -15.27 3.27
N ASP A 76 -8.33 -13.92 3.25
CA ASP A 76 -7.83 -13.07 4.35
C ASP A 76 -8.94 -12.26 5.06
N GLY A 77 -10.21 -12.39 4.62
CA GLY A 77 -11.37 -11.72 5.20
C GLY A 77 -11.47 -10.21 4.92
N ALA A 78 -10.52 -9.62 4.18
CA ALA A 78 -10.49 -8.19 3.91
C ALA A 78 -10.99 -7.87 2.49
N ARG A 79 -12.27 -7.51 2.32
CA ARG A 79 -12.85 -7.25 0.98
C ARG A 79 -12.27 -6.03 0.24
N TYR A 80 -11.81 -5.00 0.94
CA TYR A 80 -11.36 -3.72 0.36
C TYR A 80 -9.88 -3.47 0.62
N THR A 81 -9.54 -2.92 1.78
CA THR A 81 -8.16 -2.82 2.26
C THR A 81 -8.00 -3.69 3.50
N SER A 82 -6.91 -4.46 3.55
CA SER A 82 -6.52 -5.17 4.77
C SER A 82 -6.00 -4.18 5.79
N LYS A 83 -5.90 -4.63 7.04
CA LYS A 83 -5.08 -3.92 8.02
C LYS A 83 -3.60 -4.01 7.59
N VAL A 84 -2.83 -2.94 7.81
CA VAL A 84 -1.38 -2.89 7.57
C VAL A 84 -0.58 -3.43 8.75
#